data_AF-X1TWA7-F1
#
_entry.id   AF-X1TWA7-F1
#
_cell.length_a   1.000
_cell.length_b   1.000
_cell.length_c   1.000
_cell.angle_alpha   90.00
_cell.angle_beta   90.00
_cell.angle_gamma   90.00
#
_symmetry.space_group_name_H-M   'P 1'
#
loop_
_entity.id
_entity.type
_entity.pdbx_description
1 polymer ?
#
loop_
_entity_poly.entity_id
_entity_poly.type
_entity_poly.pdbx_seq_one_letter_code
_entity_poly.pdbx_strand_id
1 'polypeptide(L)' 'MQIKEWPEGDRPREKFLQKGSYGVTDAELLAIIISKGVKNKTALDLAKEILN' A
#
# COMPACT_ATOMS: atom_id res chain seq x y z
N MET A 1 -6.64 -10.66 -0.44
CA MET A 1 -5.47 -10.96 0.44
C MET A 1 -5.24 -9.78 1.35
N GLN A 2 -4.97 -10.01 2.63
CA GLN A 2 -4.57 -8.94 3.53
C GLN A 2 -3.12 -8.55 3.23
N ILE A 3 -2.81 -7.25 3.23
CA ILE A 3 -1.46 -6.73 2.97
C ILE A 3 -0.41 -7.32 3.93
N LYS A 4 -0.84 -7.81 5.10
CA LYS A 4 0.02 -8.50 6.09
C LYS A 4 0.54 -9.86 5.63
N GLU A 5 -0.08 -10.49 4.63
CA GLU A 5 0.32 -11.79 4.10
C GLU A 5 1.46 -11.68 3.08
N TRP A 6 1.84 -10.46 2.71
CA TRP A 6 2.90 -10.23 1.74
C TRP A 6 4.29 -10.41 2.37
N PRO A 7 5.27 -10.87 1.57
CA PRO A 7 6.67 -10.83 1.97
C PRO A 7 7.05 -9.43 2.47
N GLU A 8 7.93 -9.37 3.48
CA GLU A 8 8.29 -8.10 4.12
C GLU A 8 8.81 -7.07 3.10
N GLY A 9 9.57 -7.51 2.10
CA GLY A 9 10.07 -6.63 1.04
C GLY A 9 9.01 -6.07 0.08
N ASP A 10 7.82 -6.69 0.03
CA ASP A 10 6.72 -6.28 -0.86
C ASP A 10 5.65 -5.48 -0.13
N ARG A 11 5.62 -5.51 1.21
CA ARG A 11 4.68 -4.68 1.98
C ARG A 11 4.95 -3.20 1.68
N PRO A 12 3.95 -2.38 1.32
CA PRO A 12 4.15 -1.00 0.88
C PRO A 12 5.01 -0.16 1.84
N ARG A 13 4.78 -0.30 3.15
CA ARG A 13 5.56 0.41 4.18
C ARG A 13 7.02 0.02 4.20
N GLU A 14 7.32 -1.27 4.12
CA GLU A 14 8.68 -1.78 4.18
C GLU A 14 9.42 -1.53 2.87
N LYS A 15 8.74 -1.69 1.74
CA LYS A 15 9.22 -1.29 0.42
C LYS A 15 9.59 0.20 0.41
N PHE A 16 8.75 1.07 0.99
CA PHE A 16 9.05 2.50 1.14
C PHE A 16 10.24 2.75 2.07
N LEU A 17 10.35 2.03 3.19
CA LEU A 17 11.48 2.16 4.11
C LEU A 17 12.81 1.71 3.47
N GLN A 18 12.79 0.69 2.60
CA GLN A 18 13.99 0.17 1.95
C GLN A 18 14.40 0.96 0.71
N LYS A 19 13.44 1.37 -0.12
CA LYS A 19 13.69 1.93 -1.46
C LYS A 19 13.30 3.40 -1.59
N GLY A 20 12.70 4.00 -0.56
CA GLY A 20 12.18 5.36 -0.60
C GLY A 20 10.93 5.52 -1.48
N SER A 21 10.57 6.76 -1.77
CA SER A 21 9.40 7.11 -2.59
C SER A 21 9.48 6.54 -4.02
N TYR A 22 10.68 6.42 -4.58
CA TYR A 22 10.88 5.83 -5.93
C TYR A 22 10.61 4.31 -5.98
N GLY A 23 10.61 3.64 -4.83
CA GLY A 23 10.39 2.20 -4.75
C GLY A 23 8.92 1.80 -4.63
N VAL A 24 8.01 2.77 -4.48
CA VAL A 24 6.57 2.54 -4.35
C VAL A 24 5.82 3.27 -5.47
N THR A 25 4.70 2.71 -5.86
CA THR A 25 3.75 3.38 -6.75
C THR A 25 2.94 4.44 -6.00
N ASP A 26 2.33 5.38 -6.70
CA ASP A 26 1.45 6.40 -6.09
C ASP A 26 0.31 5.74 -5.30
N ALA A 27 -0.23 4.63 -5.81
CA ALA A 27 -1.23 3.84 -5.11
C ALA A 27 -0.68 3.20 -3.82
N GLU A 28 0.53 2.67 -3.84
CA GLU A 28 1.19 2.15 -2.63
C GLU A 28 1.47 3.28 -1.62
N LEU A 29 1.91 4.45 -2.08
CA LEU A 29 2.15 5.62 -1.24
C LEU A 29 0.86 6.11 -0.57
N LEU A 30 -0.21 6.25 -1.35
CA LEU A 30 -1.52 6.63 -0.83
C LEU A 30 -2.08 5.55 0.11
N ALA A 31 -1.85 4.27 -0.17
CA ALA A 31 -2.23 3.17 0.73
C ALA A 31 -1.50 3.23 2.08
N ILE A 32 -0.23 3.65 2.10
CA ILE A 32 0.55 3.86 3.34
C ILE A 32 -0.10 4.96 4.19
N ILE A 33 -0.51 6.07 3.55
CA ILE A 33 -1.19 7.21 4.18
C ILE A 33 -2.56 6.79 4.73
N ILE A 34 -3.35 6.05 3.92
CA ILE A 34 -4.68 5.55 4.31
C ILE A 34 -4.59 4.63 5.54
N SER A 35 -3.52 3.84 5.66
CA SER A 35 -3.18 2.99 6.83
C SER A 35 -4.14 1.82 7.13
N LYS A 36 -5.45 1.99 6.92
CA LYS A 36 -6.49 0.97 7.08
C LYS A 36 -7.44 0.98 5.89
N GLY A 37 -7.72 -0.23 5.39
CA GLY A 37 -8.81 -0.45 4.45
C GLY A 37 -10.18 -0.33 5.11
N VAL A 38 -11.22 -0.40 4.29
CA VAL A 38 -12.64 -0.48 4.72
C VAL A 38 -13.14 -1.91 4.63
N LYS A 39 -14.38 -2.16 5.07
CA LYS A 39 -15.00 -3.49 4.96
C LYS A 39 -14.97 -3.94 3.49
N ASN A 40 -14.34 -5.10 3.23
CA ASN A 40 -14.13 -5.70 1.91
C ASN A 40 -13.11 -5.03 0.96
N LYS A 41 -12.35 -4.00 1.39
CA LYS A 41 -11.30 -3.38 0.55
C LYS A 41 -10.05 -3.09 1.37
N THR A 42 -8.87 -3.38 0.83
CA THR A 42 -7.62 -2.99 1.48
C THR A 42 -7.33 -1.51 1.29
N ALA A 43 -6.38 -0.97 2.06
CA ALA A 43 -5.89 0.40 1.85
C ALA A 43 -5.33 0.60 0.43
N LEU A 44 -4.79 -0.46 -0.19
CA LEU A 44 -4.29 -0.44 -1.56
C LEU A 44 -5.43 -0.42 -2.59
N ASP A 45 -6.50 -1.17 -2.35
CA ASP A 45 -7.69 -1.14 -3.20
C ASP A 45 -8.32 0.26 -3.19
N LEU A 46 -8.45 0.86 -2.00
CA LEU A 46 -8.95 2.24 -1.87
C LEU A 46 -8.04 3.25 -2.57
N ALA A 47 -6.72 3.13 -2.41
CA ALA A 47 -5.78 4.02 -3.06
C ALA A 47 -5.88 3.95 -4.59
N LYS A 48 -6.05 2.73 -5.14
CA LYS A 48 -6.27 2.53 -6.58
C LYS A 48 -7.59 3.12 -7.06
N GLU A 49 -8.65 3.04 -6.25
CA GLU A 49 -9.94 3.66 -6.58
C GLU A 49 -9.90 5.19 -6.56
N ILE A 50 -9.08 5.81 -5.71
CA ILE A 50 -8.96 7.27 -5.63
C ILE A 50 -8.12 7.84 -6.80
N LEU A 51 -7.14 7.07 -7.29
CA LEU A 51 -6.22 7.50 -8.36
C LEU A 51 -6.73 7.21 -9.78
N ASN A 52 -7.82 6.44 -9.93
CA ASN A 52 -8.51 6.19 -11.20
C ASN A 52 -9.71 7.14 -11.37
#